data_AF-A0A6B1YM18-F1
#
_entry.id   AF-A0A6B1YM18-F1
#
_cell.length_a   1.000
_cell.length_b   1.000
_cell.length_c   1.000
_cell.angle_alpha   90.00
_cell.angle_beta   90.00
_cell.angle_gamma   90.00
#
_symmetry.space_group_name_H-M   'P 1'
#
loop_
_entity.id
_entity.type
_entity.pdbx_description
1 polymer ?
#
loop_
_entity_poly.entity_id
_entity_poly.type
_entity_poly.pdbx_seq_one_letter_code
_entity_poly.pdbx_strand_id
1 'polypeptide(L)'
;KHRASALLVTLAAVALATAMAFWAEPTAKLVETVVRGQASVLLIFAAGLKGGLLTFGGAYTAIPFVRDDAVGRGWMTDGQFLDGLALSGVLPAPLIIFATFVGYVAGGPIGAVAMTAGIFLPAFAFSLIFYDRLEAVVENKRLHAFLDGVAAGVVGLIGATTIDLAR
;
A
#
# COMPACT_ATOMS: atom_id res chain seq x y z
N LYS A 1 -37.23 28.47 -23.80
CA LYS A 1 -35.92 27.81 -23.99
C LYS A 1 -35.24 27.43 -22.66
N HIS A 2 -35.23 28.28 -21.62
CA HIS A 2 -34.60 27.97 -20.31
C HIS A 2 -35.28 26.87 -19.44
N ARG A 3 -36.59 26.62 -19.60
CA ARG A 3 -37.29 25.59 -18.79
C ARG A 3 -37.02 24.15 -19.26
N ALA A 4 -36.73 23.97 -20.55
CA ALA A 4 -36.44 22.65 -21.13
C ALA A 4 -35.02 22.16 -20.78
N SER A 5 -34.04 23.06 -20.70
CA SER A 5 -32.68 22.75 -20.26
C SER A 5 -32.62 22.39 -18.78
N ALA A 6 -33.43 23.04 -17.93
CA ALA A 6 -33.50 22.73 -16.50
C ALA A 6 -34.04 21.31 -16.23
N LEU A 7 -35.07 20.89 -16.97
CA LEU A 7 -35.66 19.56 -16.85
C LEU A 7 -34.71 18.44 -17.30
N LEU A 8 -33.94 18.67 -18.36
CA LEU A 8 -32.92 17.73 -18.84
C LEU A 8 -31.78 17.54 -17.83
N VAL A 9 -31.34 18.62 -17.16
CA VAL A 9 -30.29 18.55 -16.12
C VAL A 9 -30.79 17.79 -14.89
N THR A 10 -32.03 18.02 -14.45
CA THR A 10 -32.60 17.28 -13.31
C THR A 10 -32.80 15.80 -13.62
N LEU A 11 -33.24 15.45 -14.84
CA LEU A 11 -33.40 14.05 -15.24
C LEU A 11 -32.05 13.34 -15.36
N ALA A 12 -31.02 14.00 -15.89
CA ALA A 12 -29.67 13.47 -15.94
C ALA A 12 -29.06 13.27 -14.54
N ALA A 13 -29.28 14.21 -13.61
CA ALA A 13 -28.82 14.10 -12.24
C ALA A 13 -29.51 12.94 -11.49
N VAL A 14 -30.82 12.76 -11.69
CA VAL A 14 -31.57 11.65 -11.09
C VAL A 14 -31.14 10.31 -11.70
N ALA A 15 -30.94 10.23 -13.02
CA ALA A 15 -30.47 9.02 -13.69
C ALA A 15 -29.04 8.64 -13.26
N LEU A 16 -28.17 9.63 -13.04
CA LEU A 16 -26.83 9.39 -12.53
C LEU A 16 -26.88 8.92 -11.07
N ALA A 17 -27.71 9.54 -10.23
CA ALA A 17 -27.88 9.14 -8.83
C ALA A 17 -28.45 7.72 -8.69
N THR A 18 -29.42 7.34 -9.54
CA THR A 18 -29.98 5.98 -9.54
C THR A 18 -29.01 4.96 -10.10
N ALA A 19 -28.24 5.30 -11.15
CA ALA A 19 -27.18 4.43 -11.66
C ALA A 19 -26.08 4.19 -10.62
N MET A 20 -25.67 5.23 -9.88
CA MET A 20 -24.71 5.10 -8.78
C MET A 20 -25.26 4.23 -7.64
N ALA A 21 -26.53 4.40 -7.26
CA ALA A 21 -27.17 3.59 -6.23
C ALA A 21 -27.30 2.11 -6.66
N PHE A 22 -27.63 1.84 -7.92
CA PHE A 22 -27.73 0.48 -8.47
C PHE A 22 -26.37 -0.24 -8.52
N TRP A 23 -25.28 0.51 -8.69
CA TRP A 23 -23.91 -0.04 -8.68
C TRP A 23 -23.34 -0.19 -7.26
N ALA A 24 -23.85 0.59 -6.30
CA ALA A 24 -23.42 0.56 -4.90
C ALA A 24 -23.91 -0.68 -4.14
N GLU A 25 -25.10 -1.21 -4.45
CA GLU A 25 -25.63 -2.38 -3.73
C GLU A 25 -24.85 -3.69 -3.99
N PRO A 26 -24.50 -4.05 -5.24
CA PRO A 26 -23.72 -5.25 -5.53
C PRO A 26 -22.30 -5.15 -4.95
N THR A 27 -21.70 -3.97 -5.01
CA THR A 27 -20.36 -3.72 -4.46
C THR A 27 -20.35 -3.79 -2.94
N ALA A 28 -21.38 -3.26 -2.26
CA ALA A 28 -21.49 -3.35 -0.81
C ALA A 28 -21.58 -4.81 -0.32
N LYS A 29 -22.38 -5.65 -0.98
CA LYS A 29 -22.50 -7.09 -0.62
C LYS A 29 -21.21 -7.86 -0.88
N LEU A 30 -20.50 -7.55 -1.97
CA LEU A 30 -19.19 -8.15 -2.26
C LEU A 30 -18.14 -7.77 -1.21
N VAL A 31 -18.10 -6.50 -0.81
CA VAL A 31 -17.23 -6.02 0.26
C VAL A 31 -17.58 -6.71 1.59
N GLU A 32 -18.85 -6.84 1.93
CA GLU A 32 -19.30 -7.49 3.16
C GLU A 32 -18.94 -8.99 3.20
N THR A 33 -19.00 -9.71 2.07
CA THR A 33 -18.54 -11.11 2.00
C THR A 33 -17.03 -11.27 2.12
N VAL A 34 -16.25 -10.27 1.70
CA VAL A 34 -14.79 -10.26 1.85
C VAL A 34 -14.38 -9.88 3.29
N VAL A 35 -15.14 -9.02 3.97
CA VAL A 35 -14.82 -8.43 5.28
C VAL A 35 -15.29 -9.32 6.46
N ARG A 36 -15.11 -10.65 6.36
CA ARG A 36 -15.28 -11.56 7.51
C ARG A 36 -14.08 -11.44 8.48
N GLY A 37 -13.81 -10.23 8.97
CA GLY A 37 -12.68 -9.95 9.86
C GLY A 37 -12.93 -10.43 11.29
N GLN A 38 -12.38 -11.59 11.64
CA GLN A 38 -12.36 -12.13 13.01
C GLN A 38 -10.98 -12.01 13.69
N ALA A 39 -9.99 -11.40 13.04
CA ALA A 39 -8.63 -11.34 13.55
C ALA A 39 -8.50 -10.30 14.68
N SER A 40 -7.71 -10.63 15.71
CA SER A 40 -7.47 -9.70 16.80
C SER A 40 -6.69 -8.47 16.30
N VAL A 41 -7.08 -7.29 16.77
CA VAL A 41 -6.43 -6.01 16.40
C VAL A 41 -4.93 -6.03 16.70
N LEU A 42 -4.53 -6.66 17.81
CA LEU A 42 -3.12 -6.76 18.20
C LEU A 42 -2.31 -7.60 17.20
N LEU A 43 -2.88 -8.70 16.69
CA LEU A 43 -2.22 -9.51 15.66
C LEU A 43 -2.06 -8.74 14.35
N ILE A 44 -3.08 -7.97 13.96
CA ILE A 44 -3.03 -7.13 12.76
C ILE A 44 -1.94 -6.06 12.92
N PHE A 45 -1.91 -5.39 14.08
CA PHE A 45 -0.86 -4.41 14.39
C PHE A 45 0.53 -5.04 14.37
N ALA A 46 0.71 -6.23 14.96
CA ALA A 46 1.98 -6.94 14.98
C ALA A 46 2.43 -7.38 13.57
N ALA A 47 1.50 -7.79 12.71
CA ALA A 47 1.79 -8.09 11.31
C ALA A 47 2.24 -6.82 10.55
N GLY A 48 1.56 -5.69 10.79
CA GLY A 48 1.99 -4.38 10.28
C GLY A 48 3.39 -4.02 10.76
N LEU A 49 3.66 -4.18 12.07
CA LEU A 49 4.95 -3.87 12.67
C LEU A 49 6.09 -4.73 12.11
N LYS A 50 5.85 -6.03 11.94
CA LYS A 50 6.77 -6.96 11.26
C LYS A 50 7.03 -6.51 9.82
N GLY A 51 5.96 -6.17 9.09
CA GLY A 51 6.03 -5.64 7.74
C GLY A 51 6.77 -4.30 7.65
N GLY A 52 6.71 -3.44 8.67
CA GLY A 52 7.46 -2.16 8.68
C GLY A 52 8.91 -2.30 9.12
N LEU A 53 9.24 -3.27 9.98
CA LEU A 53 10.59 -3.49 10.52
C LEU A 53 11.50 -4.28 9.57
N LEU A 54 10.94 -5.22 8.82
CA LEU A 54 11.72 -6.20 8.06
C LEU A 54 11.87 -5.84 6.56
N THR A 55 11.39 -4.68 6.16
CA THR A 55 11.42 -4.24 4.76
C THR A 55 12.59 -3.33 4.47
N PHE A 56 13.60 -3.90 3.82
CA PHE A 56 14.79 -3.18 3.36
C PHE A 56 14.83 -3.23 1.84
N GLY A 57 14.93 -2.07 1.18
CA GLY A 57 15.02 -2.01 -0.29
C GLY A 57 13.72 -1.61 -1.01
N GLY A 58 12.73 -1.06 -0.31
CA GLY A 58 11.55 -0.42 -0.91
C GLY A 58 10.23 -1.18 -0.67
N ALA A 59 9.11 -0.57 -1.08
CA ALA A 59 7.76 -1.02 -0.72
C ALA A 59 7.43 -2.46 -1.17
N TYR A 60 8.01 -2.94 -2.26
CA TYR A 60 7.79 -4.31 -2.76
C TYR A 60 8.26 -5.40 -1.79
N THR A 61 9.26 -5.09 -0.96
CA THR A 61 9.78 -6.05 0.02
C THR A 61 8.81 -6.33 1.16
N ALA A 62 7.79 -5.46 1.35
CA ALA A 62 6.73 -5.65 2.34
C ALA A 62 5.72 -6.72 1.93
N ILE A 63 5.50 -6.88 0.63
CA ILE A 63 4.50 -7.78 0.06
C ILE A 63 4.60 -9.20 0.60
N PRO A 64 5.78 -9.88 0.59
CA PRO A 64 5.88 -11.24 1.09
C PRO A 64 5.53 -11.35 2.58
N PHE A 65 5.90 -10.38 3.41
CA PHE A 65 5.55 -10.38 4.84
C PHE A 65 4.05 -10.18 5.07
N VAL A 66 3.45 -9.22 4.37
CA VAL A 66 2.01 -8.95 4.46
C VAL A 66 1.21 -10.13 3.90
N ARG A 67 1.67 -10.77 2.82
CA ARG A 67 1.04 -11.97 2.25
C ARG A 67 1.12 -13.16 3.18
N ASP A 68 2.28 -13.40 3.81
CA ASP A 68 2.49 -14.47 4.79
C ASP A 68 1.49 -14.35 5.94
N ASP A 69 1.33 -13.16 6.50
CA ASP A 69 0.36 -12.94 7.58
C ASP A 69 -1.10 -12.93 7.08
N ALA A 70 -1.40 -12.37 5.90
CA ALA A 70 -2.76 -12.28 5.39
C ALA A 70 -3.31 -13.62 4.89
N VAL A 71 -2.55 -14.32 4.05
CA VAL A 71 -2.94 -15.61 3.44
C VAL A 71 -2.61 -16.76 4.38
N GLY A 72 -1.44 -16.75 5.01
CA GLY A 72 -1.01 -17.83 5.91
C GLY A 72 -1.86 -17.94 7.18
N ARG A 73 -2.44 -16.83 7.65
CA ARG A 73 -3.41 -16.84 8.77
C ARG A 73 -4.87 -16.95 8.32
N GLY A 74 -5.13 -17.01 7.01
CA GLY A 74 -6.47 -17.19 6.45
C GLY A 74 -7.37 -15.95 6.52
N TRP A 75 -6.82 -14.74 6.62
CA TRP A 75 -7.61 -13.50 6.55
C TRP A 75 -8.17 -13.26 5.15
N MET A 76 -7.46 -13.74 4.13
CA MET A 76 -7.87 -13.70 2.73
C MET A 76 -7.25 -14.84 1.95
N THR A 77 -7.84 -15.17 0.80
CA THR A 77 -7.24 -16.13 -0.14
C THR A 77 -6.10 -15.48 -0.92
N ASP A 78 -5.25 -16.31 -1.51
CA ASP A 78 -4.15 -15.81 -2.35
C ASP A 78 -4.65 -15.03 -3.57
N GLY A 79 -5.75 -15.48 -4.19
CA GLY A 79 -6.38 -14.76 -5.29
C GLY A 79 -6.89 -13.38 -4.87
N GLN A 80 -7.58 -13.28 -3.72
CA GLN A 80 -8.03 -12.00 -3.19
C GLN A 80 -6.88 -11.04 -2.87
N PHE A 81 -5.76 -11.57 -2.36
CA PHE A 81 -4.57 -10.80 -2.09
C PHE A 81 -3.98 -10.23 -3.40
N LEU A 82 -3.82 -11.07 -4.43
CA LEU A 82 -3.28 -10.67 -5.72
C LEU A 82 -4.19 -9.70 -6.47
N ASP A 83 -5.50 -9.92 -6.45
CA ASP A 83 -6.50 -9.01 -7.04
C ASP A 83 -6.48 -7.65 -6.34
N GLY A 84 -6.43 -7.64 -5.00
CA GLY A 84 -6.30 -6.42 -4.22
C GLY A 84 -4.99 -5.67 -4.51
N LEU A 85 -3.88 -6.40 -4.64
CA LEU A 85 -2.59 -5.82 -5.00
C LEU A 85 -2.62 -5.23 -6.43
N ALA A 86 -3.23 -5.93 -7.39
CA ALA A 86 -3.41 -5.43 -8.75
C ALA A 86 -4.25 -4.16 -8.78
N LEU A 87 -5.37 -4.13 -8.04
CA LEU A 87 -6.21 -2.94 -7.88
C LEU A 87 -5.44 -1.78 -7.24
N SER A 88 -4.58 -2.06 -6.26
CA SER A 88 -3.75 -1.03 -5.63
C SER A 88 -2.73 -0.41 -6.58
N GLY A 89 -2.27 -1.15 -7.61
CA GLY A 89 -1.38 -0.63 -8.65
C GLY A 89 -2.08 0.17 -9.74
N VAL A 90 -3.40 -0.04 -9.93
CA VAL A 90 -4.24 0.77 -10.82
C VAL A 90 -4.56 2.11 -10.17
N LEU A 91 -4.78 2.12 -8.86
CA LEU A 91 -4.91 3.37 -8.11
C LEU A 91 -3.54 4.04 -8.01
N PRO A 92 -3.41 5.36 -8.27
CA PRO A 92 -2.17 6.10 -8.06
C PRO A 92 -1.95 6.29 -6.56
N ALA A 93 -1.68 5.19 -5.85
CA ALA A 93 -1.45 5.13 -4.42
C ALA A 93 -0.07 4.56 -4.13
N PRO A 94 0.63 5.03 -3.08
CA PRO A 94 1.82 4.37 -2.59
C PRO A 94 1.56 2.88 -2.34
N LEU A 95 2.36 2.01 -2.94
CA LEU A 95 2.15 0.55 -2.92
C LEU A 95 1.95 0.01 -1.50
N ILE A 96 2.69 0.57 -0.54
CA ILE A 96 2.62 0.13 0.86
C ILE A 96 1.24 0.35 1.51
N ILE A 97 0.42 1.27 0.98
CA ILE A 97 -0.95 1.54 1.47
C ILE A 97 -1.88 0.35 1.22
N PHE A 98 -1.55 -0.54 0.28
CA PHE A 98 -2.27 -1.82 0.13
C PHE A 98 -2.34 -2.62 1.44
N ALA A 99 -1.34 -2.52 2.32
CA ALA A 99 -1.40 -3.14 3.63
C ALA A 99 -2.60 -2.66 4.48
N THR A 100 -3.02 -1.40 4.33
CA THR A 100 -4.23 -0.87 4.99
C THR A 100 -5.49 -1.62 4.55
N PHE A 101 -5.60 -1.96 3.26
CA PHE A 101 -6.69 -2.78 2.75
C PHE A 101 -6.62 -4.20 3.32
N VAL A 102 -5.41 -4.78 3.43
CA VAL A 102 -5.23 -6.08 4.10
C VAL A 102 -5.72 -6.05 5.55
N GLY A 103 -5.36 -5.01 6.30
CA GLY A 103 -5.88 -4.78 7.65
C GLY A 103 -7.40 -4.61 7.69
N TYR A 104 -7.98 -3.95 6.69
CA TYR A 104 -9.42 -3.78 6.55
C TYR A 104 -10.14 -5.11 6.36
N VAL A 105 -9.61 -5.99 5.52
CA VAL A 105 -10.19 -7.34 5.32
C VAL A 105 -10.06 -8.18 6.59
N ALA A 106 -8.93 -8.08 7.30
CA ALA A 106 -8.66 -8.87 8.50
C ALA A 106 -9.49 -8.47 9.73
N GLY A 107 -9.83 -7.19 9.90
CA GLY A 107 -10.46 -6.67 11.11
C GLY A 107 -11.33 -5.42 10.92
N GLY A 108 -11.82 -5.18 9.72
CA GLY A 108 -12.65 -4.01 9.39
C GLY A 108 -11.91 -2.68 9.53
N PRO A 109 -12.62 -1.56 9.74
CA PRO A 109 -12.02 -0.23 9.87
C PRO A 109 -10.94 -0.14 10.95
N ILE A 110 -11.13 -0.82 12.08
CA ILE A 110 -10.17 -0.84 13.18
C ILE A 110 -8.92 -1.63 12.78
N GLY A 111 -9.09 -2.77 12.10
CA GLY A 111 -7.97 -3.53 11.53
C GLY A 111 -7.16 -2.72 10.51
N ALA A 112 -7.83 -1.92 9.68
CA ALA A 112 -7.17 -1.03 8.73
C ALA A 112 -6.23 -0.05 9.46
N VAL A 113 -6.75 0.67 10.46
CA VAL A 113 -5.96 1.63 11.26
C VAL A 113 -4.83 0.93 11.99
N ALA A 114 -5.07 -0.24 12.58
CA ALA A 114 -4.06 -1.01 13.30
C ALA A 114 -2.91 -1.45 12.38
N MET A 115 -3.23 -1.92 11.18
CA MET A 115 -2.23 -2.33 10.19
C MET A 115 -1.41 -1.14 9.71
N THR A 116 -2.07 -0.01 9.39
CA THR A 116 -1.39 1.23 8.99
C THR A 116 -0.50 1.76 10.11
N ALA A 117 -0.99 1.78 11.35
CA ALA A 117 -0.20 2.20 12.50
C ALA A 117 1.03 1.30 12.65
N GLY A 118 0.85 -0.03 12.61
CA GLY A 118 1.95 -0.98 12.72
C GLY A 118 3.01 -0.80 11.64
N ILE A 119 2.62 -0.64 10.37
CA ILE A 119 3.56 -0.59 9.25
C ILE A 119 4.37 0.71 9.20
N PHE A 120 3.77 1.84 9.60
CA PHE A 120 4.45 3.13 9.58
C PHE A 120 5.16 3.47 10.90
N LEU A 121 4.79 2.82 12.02
CA LEU A 121 5.39 3.09 13.32
C LEU A 121 6.93 2.95 13.31
N PRO A 122 7.56 1.93 12.69
CA PRO A 122 9.01 1.83 12.64
C PRO A 122 9.68 3.01 11.94
N ALA A 123 9.11 3.48 10.82
CA ALA A 123 9.67 4.59 10.07
C ALA A 123 9.67 5.89 10.91
N PHE A 124 8.55 6.19 11.58
CA PHE A 124 8.46 7.34 12.47
C PHE A 124 9.30 7.18 13.73
N ALA A 125 9.27 6.01 14.37
CA ALA A 125 10.01 5.73 15.59
C ALA A 125 11.52 5.83 15.35
N PHE A 126 12.04 5.21 14.29
CA PHE A 126 13.47 5.31 13.97
C PHE A 126 13.88 6.73 13.65
N SER A 127 13.09 7.45 12.86
CA SER A 127 13.40 8.85 12.52
C SER A 127 13.42 9.75 13.75
N LEU A 128 12.45 9.61 14.66
CA LEU A 128 12.35 10.45 15.87
C LEU A 128 13.41 10.09 16.92
N ILE A 129 13.66 8.79 17.14
CA ILE A 129 14.59 8.33 18.18
C ILE A 129 16.04 8.58 17.77
N PHE A 130 16.36 8.38 16.49
CA PHE A 130 17.74 8.42 16.00
C PHE A 130 18.08 9.69 15.21
N TYR A 131 17.21 10.70 15.23
CA TYR A 131 17.35 11.95 14.48
C TYR A 131 18.80 12.50 14.49
N ASP A 132 19.35 12.85 15.65
CA ASP A 132 20.68 13.47 15.78
C ASP A 132 21.81 12.56 15.24
N ARG A 133 21.67 11.24 15.42
CA ARG A 133 22.67 10.25 14.99
C ARG A 133 22.61 10.03 13.49
N LEU A 134 21.40 9.97 12.92
CA LEU A 134 21.21 9.89 11.47
C LEU A 134 21.71 11.15 10.79
N GLU A 135 21.43 12.33 11.34
CA GLU A 135 21.91 13.61 10.79
C GLU A 135 23.44 13.65 10.77
N ALA A 136 24.11 13.26 11.85
CA ALA A 136 25.58 13.19 11.89
C ALA A 136 26.18 12.21 10.86
N VAL A 137 25.47 11.12 10.55
CA VAL A 137 25.89 10.16 9.50
C VAL A 137 25.66 10.77 8.11
N VAL A 138 24.50 11.39 7.90
CA VAL A 138 24.14 12.03 6.63
C VAL A 138 25.08 13.20 6.33
N GLU A 139 25.42 14.07 7.28
CA GLU A 139 26.30 15.21 7.03
C GLU A 139 27.77 14.85 6.73
N ASN A 140 28.15 13.58 6.91
CA ASN A 140 29.53 13.14 6.67
C ASN A 140 29.87 13.13 5.17
N LYS A 141 30.62 14.15 4.73
CA LYS A 141 31.09 14.32 3.35
C LYS A 141 31.87 13.12 2.79
N ARG A 142 32.63 12.39 3.63
CA ARG A 142 33.38 11.21 3.18
C ARG A 142 32.45 10.04 2.85
N LEU A 143 31.38 9.87 3.64
CA LEU A 143 30.39 8.84 3.39
C LEU A 143 29.64 9.13 2.08
N HIS A 144 29.22 10.38 1.87
CA HIS A 144 28.61 10.82 0.62
C HIS A 144 29.48 10.51 -0.60
N ALA A 145 30.75 10.93 -0.58
CA ALA A 145 31.67 10.66 -1.69
C ALA A 145 31.87 9.16 -1.97
N PHE A 146 31.89 8.32 -0.92
CA PHE A 146 31.96 6.87 -1.07
C PHE A 146 30.69 6.31 -1.72
N LEU A 147 29.52 6.70 -1.23
CA LEU A 147 28.23 6.26 -1.77
C LEU A 147 28.02 6.71 -3.22
N ASP A 148 28.47 7.91 -3.58
CA ASP A 148 28.45 8.40 -4.97
C ASP A 148 29.33 7.53 -5.88
N GLY A 149 30.51 7.10 -5.40
CA GLY A 149 31.37 6.16 -6.11
C GLY A 149 30.72 4.80 -6.31
N VAL A 150 30.05 4.27 -5.28
CA VAL A 150 29.28 3.02 -5.36
C VAL A 150 28.14 3.16 -6.37
N ALA A 151 27.39 4.27 -6.33
CA ALA A 151 26.30 4.55 -7.25
C ALA A 151 26.79 4.62 -8.70
N ALA A 152 27.91 5.31 -8.96
CA ALA A 152 28.54 5.35 -10.28
C ALA A 152 28.95 3.96 -10.77
N GLY A 153 29.47 3.10 -9.88
CA GLY A 153 29.79 1.70 -10.18
C GLY A 153 28.56 0.88 -10.56
N VAL A 154 27.46 1.02 -9.82
CA VAL A 154 26.17 0.36 -10.13
C VAL A 154 25.63 0.81 -11.48
N VAL A 155 25.68 2.11 -11.78
CA VAL A 155 25.26 2.64 -13.10
C VAL A 155 26.11 2.05 -14.23
N GLY A 156 27.43 1.97 -14.05
CA GLY A 156 28.33 1.35 -15.02
C GLY A 156 28.01 -0.13 -15.26
N LEU A 157 27.75 -0.88 -14.18
CA LEU A 157 27.37 -2.30 -14.26
C LEU A 157 26.05 -2.49 -15.02
N ILE A 158 25.01 -1.71 -14.68
CA ILE A 158 23.72 -1.76 -15.38
C ILE A 158 23.90 -1.45 -16.87
N GLY A 159 24.72 -0.45 -17.21
CA GLY A 159 25.02 -0.10 -18.59
C GLY A 159 25.71 -1.24 -19.35
N ALA A 160 26.71 -1.88 -18.73
CA ALA A 160 27.41 -3.02 -19.31
C ALA A 160 26.46 -4.21 -19.56
N THR A 161 25.67 -4.59 -18.55
CA THR A 161 24.67 -5.67 -18.68
C THR A 161 23.63 -5.36 -19.77
N THR A 162 23.24 -4.10 -19.91
CA THR A 162 22.30 -3.66 -20.96
C THR A 162 22.88 -3.84 -22.36
N ILE A 163 24.16 -3.49 -22.56
CA ILE A 163 24.85 -3.68 -23.83
C ILE A 163 24.99 -5.17 -24.16
N ASP A 164 25.31 -6.00 -23.17
CA ASP A 164 25.44 -7.44 -23.35
C ASP A 164 24.11 -8.10 -23.72
N LEU A 165 23.00 -7.68 -23.10
CA LEU A 165 21.65 -8.17 -23.44
C LEU A 165 21.13 -7.68 -24.80
N ALA A 166 21.65 -6.56 -25.31
CA ALA A 166 21.23 -5.98 -26.58
C ALA A 166 21.96 -6.57 -27.81
N ARG A 167 23.02 -7.38 -27.59
CA ARG A 167 23.77 -8.09 -28.64
C ARG A 167 23.21 -9.48 -28.88
#